data_AF-A0A098LG90-F1
#
_entry.id   AF-A0A098LG90-F1
#
_cell.length_a   1.000
_cell.length_b   1.000
_cell.length_c   1.000
_cell.angle_alpha   90.00
_cell.angle_beta   90.00
_cell.angle_gamma   90.00
#
_symmetry.space_group_name_H-M   'P 1'
#
loop_
_entity.id
_entity.type
_entity.pdbx_description
1 polymer ?
#
loop_
_entity_poly.entity_id
_entity_poly.type
_entity_poly.pdbx_seq_one_letter_code
_entity_poly.pdbx_strand_id
1 'polypeptide(L)'
;MKKLLSINAFLGISMFMFGVLKFIDPFKSWYTTQIENSGMGNNAYLLGIAGEIVVGVLLVYAAFWADHRKSSYSFIVILSSVLVIFMMAMGTYVHMHPAVPSDVLPLKIKPPFIPLAFLLLAGINIWQARKAIQN
;
A
#
# COMPACT_ATOMS: atom_id res chain seq x y z
N MET A 1 17.33 9.76 9.07
CA MET A 1 17.59 8.79 7.98
C MET A 1 17.15 7.36 8.33
N LYS A 2 17.72 6.67 9.33
CA LYS A 2 17.38 5.26 9.64
C LYS A 2 15.87 4.95 9.72
N LYS A 3 15.09 5.79 10.43
CA LYS A 3 13.62 5.63 10.55
C LYS A 3 12.90 5.66 9.19
N LEU A 4 13.30 6.56 8.29
CA LEU A 4 12.73 6.69 6.93
C LEU A 4 12.98 5.41 6.12
N LEU A 5 14.21 4.88 6.18
CA LEU A 5 14.57 3.65 5.48
C LEU A 5 13.82 2.43 6.02
N SER A 6 13.65 2.34 7.35
CA SER A 6 12.86 1.26 7.95
C SER A 6 11.38 1.31 7.54
N ILE A 7 10.78 2.50 7.49
CA ILE A 7 9.39 2.65 7.04
C ILE A 7 9.26 2.34 5.55
N ASN A 8 10.18 2.82 4.71
CA ASN A 8 10.23 2.48 3.29
C ASN A 8 10.35 0.97 3.06
N ALA A 9 11.24 0.30 3.79
CA ALA A 9 11.43 -1.15 3.68
C ALA A 9 10.16 -1.89 4.09
N PHE A 10 9.58 -1.55 5.25
CA PHE A 10 8.38 -2.20 5.75
C PHE A 10 7.19 -2.01 4.79
N LEU A 11 6.85 -0.75 4.47
CA LEU A 11 5.75 -0.46 3.54
C LEU A 11 6.01 -1.08 2.17
N GLY A 12 7.23 -0.96 1.64
CA GLY A 12 7.58 -1.49 0.33
C GLY A 12 7.44 -3.01 0.24
N ILE A 13 8.03 -3.74 1.18
CA ILE A 13 7.96 -5.21 1.21
C ILE A 13 6.51 -5.66 1.38
N SER A 14 5.76 -5.04 2.31
CA SER A 14 4.36 -5.42 2.54
C SER A 14 3.48 -5.16 1.33
N MET A 15 3.58 -3.99 0.70
CA MET A 15 2.79 -3.66 -0.49
C MET A 15 3.12 -4.59 -1.66
N PHE A 16 4.42 -4.88 -1.87
CA PHE A 16 4.85 -5.83 -2.89
C PHE A 16 4.27 -7.23 -2.63
N MET A 17 4.36 -7.71 -1.38
CA MET A 17 3.81 -9.00 -0.99
C MET A 17 2.29 -9.07 -1.18
N PHE A 18 1.53 -8.05 -0.77
CA PHE A 18 0.09 -8.02 -0.97
C PHE A 18 -0.29 -8.04 -2.46
N GLY A 19 0.44 -7.31 -3.30
CA GLY A 19 0.23 -7.35 -4.75
C GLY A 19 0.53 -8.71 -5.36
N VAL A 20 1.63 -9.36 -4.96
CA VAL A 20 2.02 -10.69 -5.47
C VAL A 20 1.06 -11.79 -4.99
N LEU A 21 0.61 -11.73 -3.74
CA LEU A 21 -0.30 -12.74 -3.19
C LEU A 21 -1.62 -12.79 -3.95
N LYS A 22 -2.08 -11.68 -4.57
CA LYS A 22 -3.29 -11.65 -5.40
C LYS A 22 -3.22 -12.50 -6.68
N PHE A 23 -2.07 -13.11 -7.00
CA PHE A 23 -1.96 -14.13 -8.06
C PHE A 23 -2.17 -15.56 -7.57
N ILE A 24 -2.21 -15.78 -6.25
CA ILE A 24 -2.21 -17.11 -5.62
C ILE A 24 -3.52 -17.31 -4.85
N ASP A 25 -4.13 -18.48 -4.95
CA ASP A 25 -5.32 -18.81 -4.14
C ASP A 25 -4.93 -19.12 -2.67
N PRO A 26 -5.74 -18.71 -1.69
CA PRO A 26 -7.09 -18.16 -1.82
C PRO A 26 -7.16 -16.62 -2.00
N PHE A 27 -6.02 -15.91 -1.94
CA PHE A 27 -5.98 -14.45 -1.97
C PHE A 27 -6.51 -13.86 -3.28
N LYS A 28 -6.23 -14.50 -4.41
CA LYS A 28 -6.80 -14.14 -5.71
C LYS A 28 -8.32 -14.13 -5.65
N SER A 29 -8.92 -15.25 -5.23
CA SER A 29 -10.36 -15.39 -5.09
C SER A 29 -10.96 -14.36 -4.11
N TRP A 30 -10.33 -14.14 -2.97
CA TRP A 30 -10.75 -13.12 -2.00
C TRP A 30 -10.76 -11.71 -2.59
N TYR A 31 -9.70 -11.33 -3.30
CA TYR A 31 -9.61 -10.02 -3.92
C TYR A 31 -10.64 -9.84 -5.05
N THR A 32 -10.91 -10.87 -5.84
CA THR A 32 -12.00 -10.85 -6.83
C THR A 32 -13.34 -10.56 -6.17
N THR A 33 -13.70 -11.31 -5.11
CA THR A 33 -14.94 -11.08 -4.37
C THR A 33 -15.01 -9.68 -3.75
N GLN A 34 -13.89 -9.16 -3.24
CA GLN A 34 -13.82 -7.80 -2.72
C GLN A 34 -14.14 -6.76 -3.81
N ILE A 35 -13.57 -6.89 -5.00
CA ILE A 35 -13.79 -5.93 -6.11
C ILE A 35 -15.21 -6.02 -6.67
N GLU A 36 -15.74 -7.24 -6.86
CA GLU A 36 -17.10 -7.47 -7.36
C GLU A 36 -18.14 -6.93 -6.37
N ASN A 37 -18.05 -7.31 -5.10
CA ASN A 37 -19.06 -6.94 -4.10
C ASN A 37 -18.97 -5.48 -3.65
N SER A 38 -17.81 -4.83 -3.82
CA SER A 38 -17.65 -3.40 -3.52
C SER A 38 -18.10 -2.47 -4.65
N GLY A 39 -18.42 -3.03 -5.83
CA GLY A 39 -18.89 -2.28 -6.99
C GLY A 39 -17.82 -1.41 -7.68
N MET A 40 -16.53 -1.64 -7.40
CA MET A 40 -15.44 -0.82 -7.97
C MET A 40 -15.20 -1.05 -9.48
N GLY A 41 -15.74 -2.14 -10.02
CA GLY A 41 -15.60 -2.51 -11.42
C GLY A 41 -14.23 -3.12 -11.77
N ASN A 42 -14.15 -3.77 -12.94
CA ASN A 42 -13.00 -4.58 -13.33
C ASN A 42 -11.69 -3.78 -13.50
N ASN A 43 -11.78 -2.49 -13.80
CA ASN A 43 -10.58 -1.63 -13.92
C ASN A 43 -9.83 -1.52 -12.58
N ALA A 44 -10.56 -1.53 -11.46
CA ALA A 44 -9.96 -1.45 -10.12
C ALA A 44 -9.17 -2.72 -9.78
N TYR A 45 -9.54 -3.88 -10.34
CA TYR A 45 -8.83 -5.14 -10.11
C TYR A 45 -7.36 -5.03 -10.54
N LEU A 46 -7.13 -4.70 -11.82
CA LEU A 46 -5.78 -4.58 -12.39
C LEU A 46 -5.02 -3.40 -11.79
N LEU A 47 -5.68 -2.24 -11.60
CA LEU A 47 -5.05 -1.06 -11.02
C LEU A 47 -4.59 -1.31 -9.58
N GLY A 48 -5.36 -2.05 -8.78
CA GLY A 48 -4.97 -2.37 -7.41
C GLY A 48 -3.75 -3.29 -7.35
N ILE A 49 -3.70 -4.35 -8.16
CA ILE A 49 -2.54 -5.25 -8.22
C ILE A 49 -1.30 -4.51 -8.73
N ALA A 50 -1.42 -3.83 -9.87
CA ALA A 50 -0.30 -3.10 -10.46
C ALA A 50 0.20 -1.99 -9.54
N GLY A 51 -0.71 -1.25 -8.91
CA GLY A 51 -0.38 -0.19 -7.96
C GLY A 51 0.40 -0.70 -6.76
N GLU A 52 -0.07 -1.79 -6.13
CA GLU A 52 0.61 -2.39 -4.97
C GLU A 52 2.02 -2.87 -5.31
N ILE A 53 2.19 -3.53 -6.46
CA ILE A 53 3.50 -4.04 -6.90
C ILE A 53 4.45 -2.89 -7.23
N VAL A 54 4.01 -1.93 -8.04
CA VAL A 54 4.85 -0.80 -8.47
C VAL A 54 5.29 0.03 -7.26
N VAL A 55 4.35 0.37 -6.38
CA VAL A 55 4.67 1.14 -5.15
C VAL A 55 5.56 0.34 -4.22
N GLY A 56 5.31 -0.97 -4.09
CA GLY A 56 6.14 -1.88 -3.32
C GLY A 56 7.60 -1.87 -3.80
N VAL A 57 7.81 -2.04 -5.10
CA VAL A 57 9.14 -2.01 -5.73
C VAL A 57 9.81 -0.64 -5.55
N LEU A 58 9.09 0.47 -5.75
CA LEU A 58 9.65 1.81 -5.59
C LEU A 58 10.13 2.08 -4.15
N LEU A 59 9.34 1.69 -3.15
CA LEU A 59 9.71 1.88 -1.74
C LEU A 59 10.84 0.94 -1.30
N VAL A 60 10.86 -0.30 -1.78
CA VAL A 60 11.97 -1.25 -1.59
C VAL A 60 13.25 -0.70 -2.23
N TYR A 61 13.16 -0.20 -3.46
CA TYR A 61 14.26 0.46 -4.14
C TYR A 61 14.78 1.67 -3.35
N ALA A 62 13.87 2.52 -2.87
CA ALA A 62 14.20 3.67 -2.02
C ALA A 62 14.85 3.27 -0.68
N ALA A 63 14.50 2.12 -0.11
CA ALA A 63 15.05 1.67 1.15
C ALA A 63 16.50 1.18 1.04
N PHE A 64 16.83 0.41 0.00
CA PHE A 64 18.11 -0.32 -0.06
C PHE A 64 19.09 0.17 -1.14
N TRP A 65 18.62 0.78 -2.23
CA TRP A 65 19.46 1.06 -3.41
C TRP A 65 19.48 2.51 -3.87
N ALA A 66 18.49 3.34 -3.52
CA ALA A 66 18.45 4.72 -3.99
C ALA A 66 19.53 5.60 -3.33
N ASP A 67 20.07 6.57 -4.09
CA ASP A 67 20.95 7.62 -3.55
C ASP A 67 20.11 8.70 -2.85
N HIS A 68 20.19 8.76 -1.52
CA HIS A 68 19.38 9.63 -0.68
C HIS A 68 19.72 11.12 -0.82
N ARG A 69 20.84 11.46 -1.48
CA ARG A 69 21.25 12.85 -1.74
C ARG A 69 20.59 13.44 -2.98
N LYS A 70 19.98 12.61 -3.83
CA LYS A 70 19.32 13.08 -5.06
C LYS A 70 17.96 13.67 -4.71
N SER A 71 17.63 14.82 -5.30
CA SER A 71 16.30 15.45 -5.16
C SER A 71 15.15 14.50 -5.56
N SER A 72 15.40 13.59 -6.52
CA SER A 72 14.43 12.58 -6.94
C SER A 72 14.07 11.56 -5.85
N TYR A 73 14.94 11.33 -4.85
CA TYR A 73 14.69 10.38 -3.77
C TYR A 73 13.40 10.72 -3.01
N SER A 74 13.32 11.96 -2.54
CA SER A 74 12.18 12.41 -1.74
C SER A 74 10.90 12.49 -2.56
N PHE A 75 11.00 12.81 -3.86
CA PHE A 75 9.87 12.73 -4.77
C PHE A 75 9.34 11.29 -4.87
N ILE A 76 10.20 10.30 -5.09
CA ILE A 76 9.81 8.88 -5.17
C ILE A 76 9.13 8.43 -3.87
N VAL A 77 9.72 8.74 -2.71
CA VAL A 77 9.16 8.33 -1.41
C VAL A 77 7.81 8.99 -1.15
N ILE A 78 7.68 10.30 -1.41
CA ILE A 78 6.43 11.03 -1.19
C ILE A 78 5.35 10.53 -2.15
N LEU A 79 5.65 10.43 -3.44
CA LEU A 79 4.69 9.95 -4.45
C LEU A 79 4.21 8.53 -4.12
N SER A 80 5.15 7.63 -3.81
CA SER A 80 4.82 6.25 -3.42
C SER A 80 3.95 6.21 -2.17
N SER A 81 4.26 7.02 -1.16
CA SER A 81 3.46 7.09 0.07
C SER A 81 2.06 7.67 -0.15
N VAL A 82 1.91 8.66 -1.04
CA VAL A 82 0.59 9.18 -1.45
C VAL A 82 -0.23 8.09 -2.14
N LEU A 83 0.39 7.28 -3.01
CA LEU A 83 -0.27 6.15 -3.64
C LEU A 83 -0.67 5.07 -2.61
N VAL A 84 0.17 4.80 -1.60
CA VAL A 84 -0.22 3.93 -0.47
C VAL A 84 -1.45 4.49 0.23
N ILE A 85 -1.50 5.79 0.55
CA ILE A 85 -2.67 6.41 1.21
C ILE A 85 -3.93 6.19 0.37
N PHE A 86 -3.86 6.43 -0.95
CA PHE A 86 -4.99 6.20 -1.84
C PHE A 86 -5.46 4.74 -1.84
N MET A 87 -4.54 3.79 -1.98
CA MET A 87 -4.87 2.36 -1.96
C MET A 87 -5.44 1.90 -0.60
N MET A 88 -4.90 2.40 0.52
CA MET A 88 -5.40 2.07 1.85
C MET A 88 -6.76 2.72 2.14
N ALA A 89 -7.03 3.91 1.60
CA ALA A 89 -8.36 4.51 1.68
C ALA A 89 -9.39 3.67 0.91
N MET A 90 -9.04 3.19 -0.29
CA MET A 90 -9.89 2.26 -1.05
C MET A 90 -10.08 0.93 -0.31
N GLY A 91 -9.02 0.37 0.27
CA GLY A 91 -9.11 -0.83 1.11
C GLY A 91 -9.99 -0.63 2.34
N THR A 92 -9.92 0.54 2.97
CA THR A 92 -10.80 0.92 4.09
C THR A 92 -12.27 0.95 3.65
N TYR A 93 -12.55 1.54 2.49
CA TYR A 93 -13.89 1.52 1.90
C TYR A 93 -14.37 0.07 1.65
N VAL A 94 -13.54 -0.81 1.08
CA VAL A 94 -13.89 -2.23 0.87
C VAL A 94 -14.24 -2.92 2.19
N HIS A 95 -13.42 -2.75 3.22
CA HIS A 95 -13.66 -3.32 4.55
C HIS A 95 -14.99 -2.85 5.18
N MET A 96 -15.38 -1.60 4.93
CA MET A 96 -16.61 -1.02 5.46
C MET A 96 -17.83 -1.30 4.58
N HIS A 97 -17.64 -1.79 3.36
CA HIS A 97 -18.73 -2.02 2.42
C HIS A 97 -19.62 -3.19 2.90
N PRO A 98 -20.95 -3.01 3.00
CA PRO A 98 -21.84 -4.00 3.62
C PRO A 98 -21.89 -5.32 2.84
N ALA A 99 -21.75 -5.27 1.52
CA ALA A 99 -21.77 -6.45 0.65
C ALA A 99 -20.44 -7.23 0.63
N VAL A 100 -19.37 -6.70 1.23
CA VAL A 100 -18.08 -7.42 1.33
C VAL A 100 -18.09 -8.26 2.61
N PRO A 101 -18.06 -9.60 2.50
CA PRO A 101 -18.11 -10.46 3.67
C PRO A 101 -16.73 -10.49 4.36
N SER A 102 -16.72 -10.77 5.67
CA SER A 102 -15.47 -10.70 6.46
C SER A 102 -14.52 -11.85 6.19
N ASP A 103 -14.99 -12.97 5.68
CA ASP A 103 -14.21 -14.18 5.36
C ASP A 103 -13.21 -13.98 4.22
N VAL A 104 -13.47 -13.03 3.31
CA VAL A 104 -12.55 -12.63 2.24
C VAL A 104 -11.60 -11.49 2.64
N LEU A 105 -11.70 -10.99 3.88
CA LEU A 105 -10.81 -9.93 4.37
C LEU A 105 -9.52 -10.51 4.98
N PRO A 106 -8.41 -9.77 4.92
CA PRO A 106 -7.19 -10.14 5.64
C PRO A 106 -7.49 -10.44 7.12
N LEU A 107 -7.01 -11.57 7.61
CA LEU A 107 -7.22 -12.07 8.98
C LEU A 107 -8.70 -12.32 9.37
N LYS A 108 -9.63 -12.25 8.42
CA LYS A 108 -11.07 -12.39 8.63
C LYS A 108 -11.69 -11.36 9.58
N ILE A 109 -11.06 -10.19 9.69
CA ILE A 109 -11.48 -9.10 10.58
C ILE A 109 -12.15 -8.01 9.76
N LYS A 110 -13.39 -7.64 10.14
CA LYS A 110 -14.16 -6.61 9.43
C LYS A 110 -13.60 -5.19 9.61
N PRO A 111 -13.29 -4.73 10.84
CA PRO A 111 -12.68 -3.41 11.02
C PRO A 111 -11.35 -3.25 10.24
N PRO A 112 -11.12 -2.09 9.59
CA PRO A 112 -9.98 -1.86 8.69
C PRO A 112 -8.67 -1.53 9.43
N PHE A 113 -8.29 -2.31 10.45
CA PHE A 113 -7.08 -2.01 11.23
C PHE A 113 -5.80 -1.99 10.40
N ILE A 114 -5.62 -2.95 9.48
CA ILE A 114 -4.43 -3.02 8.62
C ILE A 114 -4.39 -1.81 7.67
N PRO A 115 -5.45 -1.51 6.88
CA PRO A 115 -5.47 -0.31 6.05
C PRO A 115 -5.18 0.98 6.82
N LEU A 116 -5.80 1.17 8.00
CA LEU A 116 -5.59 2.37 8.81
C LEU A 116 -4.16 2.48 9.34
N ALA A 117 -3.54 1.38 9.78
CA ALA A 117 -2.15 1.36 10.21
C ALA A 117 -1.20 1.76 9.06
N PHE A 118 -1.43 1.23 7.85
CA PHE A 118 -0.63 1.56 6.68
C PHE A 118 -0.82 3.01 6.24
N LEU A 119 -2.03 3.55 6.35
CA LEU A 119 -2.33 4.96 6.08
C LEU A 119 -1.54 5.88 7.03
N LEU A 120 -1.54 5.57 8.34
CA LEU A 120 -0.74 6.30 9.32
C LEU A 120 0.76 6.22 9.03
N LEU A 121 1.27 5.02 8.73
CA LEU A 121 2.68 4.83 8.39
C LEU A 121 3.08 5.61 7.14
N ALA A 122 2.25 5.61 6.10
CA ALA A 122 2.49 6.39 4.90
C ALA A 122 2.50 7.91 5.18
N GLY A 123 1.61 8.39 6.04
CA GLY A 123 1.61 9.78 6.51
C GLY A 123 2.90 10.15 7.25
N ILE A 124 3.35 9.29 8.17
CA ILE A 124 4.64 9.45 8.88
C ILE A 124 5.80 9.43 7.88
N ASN A 125 5.73 8.58 6.86
CA ASN A 125 6.78 8.46 5.84
C ASN A 125 6.94 9.76 5.04
N ILE A 126 5.82 10.37 4.62
CA ILE A 126 5.81 11.68 3.94
C ILE A 126 6.44 12.75 4.83
N TRP A 127 6.04 12.80 6.10
CA TRP A 127 6.59 13.78 7.05
C TRP A 127 8.10 13.63 7.21
N GLN A 128 8.61 12.40 7.36
CA GLN A 128 10.04 12.12 7.47
C GLN A 128 10.80 12.45 6.17
N ALA A 129 10.22 12.14 5.01
CA ALA A 129 10.82 12.45 3.71
C ALA A 129 10.94 13.97 3.48
N ARG A 130 9.91 14.75 3.87
CA ARG A 130 9.97 16.23 3.80
C ARG A 130 11.04 16.80 4.71
N LYS A 131 11.15 16.28 5.94
CA LYS A 131 12.20 16.70 6.88
C LYS A 131 13.60 16.39 6.34
N ALA A 132 13.77 15.28 5.61
CA ALA A 132 15.05 14.92 5.01
C ALA A 132 15.48 15.82 3.84
N ILE A 133 14.56 16.58 3.21
CA ILE A 133 14.88 17.58 2.17
C ILE A 133 15.36 18.89 2.77
N GLN A 134 14.88 19.24 3.97
CA GLN A 134 15.13 20.54 4.61
C GLN A 134 16.44 20.60 5.42
N ASN A 135 17.12 19.46 5.61
CA ASN A 135 18.41 19.34 6.30
C ASN A 135 19.48 18.91 5.30
#